data_AF-A0AAT9GKE0-F1
#
_entry.id   AF-A0AAT9GKE0-F1
#
_cell.length_a   1.000
_cell.length_b   1.000
_cell.length_c   1.000
_cell.angle_alpha   90.00
_cell.angle_beta   90.00
_cell.angle_gamma   90.00
#
_symmetry.space_group_name_H-M   'P 1'
#
loop_
_entity.id
_entity.type
_entity.pdbx_description
1 polymer ?
#
loop_
_entity_poly.entity_id
_entity_poly.type
_entity_poly.pdbx_seq_one_letter_code
_entity_poly.pdbx_strand_id
1 'polypeptide(L)'
;MQHTDFTEEEEASKTIAQLKELIWLFDGHAHTEDTKVFTLIADKAPQVIADFEQQHDKDHMLAAHLQGCIEQYEAAVKPSDKIFAGRQIQFSLAEFTAFNLSHMNMEEVIIKELIWQHYTDEQLHNLTMEIVGSLPPDKNARYSYWMMKGLSIREIAEWFRAIQASAPPFVMDQMMELAAAALDCTDFNEVQKSLALETV
;
A
#
# COMPACT_ATOMS: atom_id res chain seq x y z
N MET A 1 -5.70 -14.42 -8.22
CA MET A 1 -7.09 -14.26 -7.73
C MET A 1 -8.13 -14.58 -8.80
N GLN A 2 -8.32 -13.77 -9.86
CA GLN A 2 -9.41 -14.02 -10.84
C GLN A 2 -9.27 -15.36 -11.60
N HIS A 3 -8.03 -15.84 -11.74
CA HIS A 3 -7.71 -17.11 -12.40
C HIS A 3 -7.43 -18.26 -11.41
N THR A 4 -7.63 -18.05 -10.11
CA THR A 4 -7.30 -19.05 -9.10
C THR A 4 -8.34 -20.17 -9.09
N ASP A 5 -7.92 -21.42 -9.25
CA ASP A 5 -8.78 -22.56 -8.93
C ASP A 5 -8.78 -22.82 -7.43
N PHE A 6 -9.90 -22.51 -6.76
CA PHE A 6 -10.04 -22.68 -5.32
C PHE A 6 -10.20 -24.14 -4.88
N THR A 7 -10.36 -25.08 -5.81
CA THR A 7 -10.28 -26.52 -5.49
C THR A 7 -8.84 -27.03 -5.45
N GLU A 8 -7.90 -26.31 -6.09
CA GLU A 8 -6.47 -26.61 -6.08
C GLU A 8 -5.77 -25.90 -4.92
N GLU A 9 -5.29 -26.69 -3.95
CA GLU A 9 -4.78 -26.18 -2.67
C GLU A 9 -3.56 -25.27 -2.82
N GLU A 10 -2.65 -25.58 -3.75
CA GLU A 10 -1.45 -24.78 -3.97
C GLU A 10 -1.78 -23.39 -4.56
N GLU A 11 -2.68 -23.33 -5.54
CA GLU A 11 -3.10 -22.06 -6.16
C GLU A 11 -3.88 -21.19 -5.17
N ALA A 12 -4.80 -21.81 -4.42
CA ALA A 12 -5.59 -21.15 -3.41
C ALA A 12 -4.71 -20.58 -2.29
N SER A 13 -3.76 -21.35 -1.79
CA SER A 13 -2.86 -20.93 -0.70
C SER A 13 -2.02 -19.71 -1.09
N LYS A 14 -1.48 -19.69 -2.31
CA LYS A 14 -0.75 -18.52 -2.83
C LYS A 14 -1.63 -17.28 -2.90
N THR A 15 -2.86 -17.43 -3.40
CA THR A 15 -3.82 -16.33 -3.49
C THR A 15 -4.22 -15.82 -2.12
N ILE A 16 -4.49 -16.71 -1.17
CA ILE A 16 -4.87 -16.35 0.21
C ILE A 16 -3.74 -15.62 0.92
N ALA A 17 -2.49 -16.06 0.76
CA ALA A 17 -1.34 -15.35 1.32
C ALA A 17 -1.24 -13.91 0.81
N GLN A 18 -1.48 -13.69 -0.49
CA GLN A 18 -1.51 -12.34 -1.08
C GLN A 18 -2.67 -11.49 -0.55
N LEU A 19 -3.84 -12.09 -0.31
CA LEU A 19 -4.99 -11.36 0.24
C LEU A 19 -4.77 -10.98 1.71
N LYS A 20 -4.16 -11.87 2.51
CA LYS A 20 -3.78 -11.55 3.89
C LYS A 20 -2.75 -10.41 3.93
N GLU A 21 -1.78 -10.42 3.01
CA GLU A 21 -0.83 -9.32 2.86
C GLU A 21 -1.54 -8.01 2.49
N LEU A 22 -2.47 -8.05 1.53
CA LEU A 22 -3.27 -6.89 1.15
C LEU A 22 -4.01 -6.29 2.35
N ILE A 23 -4.74 -7.12 3.10
CA ILE A 23 -5.48 -6.67 4.30
C ILE A 23 -4.53 -6.03 5.31
N TRP A 24 -3.39 -6.66 5.58
CA TRP A 24 -2.40 -6.15 6.52
C TRP A 24 -1.81 -4.81 6.10
N LEU A 25 -1.55 -4.61 4.80
CA LEU A 25 -1.03 -3.36 4.26
C LEU A 25 -2.05 -2.22 4.37
N PHE A 26 -3.32 -2.48 4.10
CA PHE A 26 -4.37 -1.46 4.16
C PHE A 26 -4.72 -1.06 5.60
N ASP A 27 -4.83 -2.04 6.51
CA ASP A 27 -5.00 -1.76 7.95
C ASP A 27 -3.84 -0.91 8.50
N GLY A 28 -2.60 -1.28 8.12
CA GLY A 28 -1.42 -0.53 8.51
C GLY A 28 -1.32 0.87 7.88
N HIS A 29 -1.92 1.10 6.72
CA HIS A 29 -1.97 2.37 6.00
C HIS A 29 -2.93 3.33 6.71
N ALA A 30 -4.20 2.92 6.85
CA ALA A 30 -5.24 3.71 7.53
C ALA A 30 -4.82 4.09 8.96
N HIS A 31 -4.23 3.14 9.71
CA HIS A 31 -3.71 3.44 11.05
C HIS A 31 -2.64 4.52 11.07
N THR A 32 -1.75 4.54 10.07
CA THR A 32 -0.68 5.55 9.98
C THR A 32 -1.29 6.92 9.67
N GLU A 33 -2.30 6.97 8.81
CA GLU A 33 -2.98 8.22 8.49
C GLU A 33 -3.74 8.78 9.67
N ASP A 34 -4.57 7.97 10.32
CA ASP A 34 -5.34 8.39 11.50
C ASP A 34 -4.44 8.95 12.60
N THR A 35 -3.33 8.26 12.87
CA THR A 35 -2.48 8.59 14.03
C THR A 35 -1.38 9.60 13.73
N LYS A 36 -1.03 9.82 12.45
CA LYS A 36 0.08 10.70 12.05
C LYS A 36 -0.36 11.78 11.08
N VAL A 37 -1.05 11.43 10.00
CA VAL A 37 -1.36 12.37 8.91
C VAL A 37 -2.55 13.26 9.25
N PHE A 38 -3.69 12.67 9.62
CA PHE A 38 -4.91 13.41 9.93
C PHE A 38 -4.74 14.31 11.16
N THR A 39 -3.90 13.91 12.11
CA THR A 39 -3.56 14.75 13.28
C THR A 39 -2.95 16.11 12.89
N LEU A 40 -2.29 16.23 11.73
CA LEU A 40 -1.70 17.48 11.24
C LEU A 40 -2.74 18.56 10.93
N ILE A 41 -3.98 18.15 10.64
CA ILE A 41 -5.07 19.00 10.14
C ILE A 41 -6.37 18.83 10.93
N ALA A 42 -6.41 18.01 11.99
CA ALA A 42 -7.59 17.77 12.80
C ALA A 42 -8.23 19.05 13.35
N ASP A 43 -7.43 19.98 13.86
CA ASP A 43 -7.93 21.29 14.34
C ASP A 43 -8.30 22.27 13.21
N LYS A 44 -7.83 22.00 11.98
CA LYS A 44 -8.02 22.88 10.82
C LYS A 44 -9.29 22.53 10.03
N ALA A 45 -9.60 21.24 9.93
CA ALA A 45 -10.77 20.74 9.21
C ALA A 45 -11.41 19.55 9.95
N PRO A 46 -11.95 19.75 11.16
CA PRO A 46 -12.45 18.65 11.99
C PRO A 46 -13.59 17.85 11.34
N GLN A 47 -14.42 18.50 10.51
CA GLN A 47 -15.48 17.81 9.78
C GLN A 47 -14.93 16.92 8.66
N VAL A 48 -13.90 17.37 7.95
CA VAL A 48 -13.25 16.56 6.91
C VAL A 48 -12.59 15.34 7.55
N ILE A 49 -11.87 15.54 8.67
CA ILE A 49 -11.26 14.41 9.38
C ILE A 49 -12.31 13.42 9.88
N ALA A 50 -13.40 13.89 10.49
CA ALA A 50 -14.48 13.00 10.91
C ALA A 50 -15.10 12.20 9.75
N ASP A 51 -15.18 12.78 8.54
CA ASP A 51 -15.67 12.10 7.34
C ASP A 51 -14.68 11.05 6.81
N PHE A 52 -13.36 11.27 6.93
CA PHE A 52 -12.34 10.30 6.53
C PHE A 52 -12.15 9.18 7.57
N GLU A 53 -12.23 9.49 8.87
CA GLU A 53 -12.26 8.46 9.93
C GLU A 53 -13.45 7.50 9.75
N GLN A 54 -14.63 8.00 9.38
CA GLN A 54 -15.78 7.14 9.04
C GLN A 54 -15.56 6.30 7.77
N GLN A 55 -14.74 6.78 6.83
CA GLN A 55 -14.35 5.98 5.68
C GLN A 55 -13.38 4.86 6.09
N HIS A 56 -12.44 5.12 6.99
CA HIS A 56 -11.59 4.08 7.57
C HIS A 56 -12.39 3.05 8.37
N ASP A 57 -13.43 3.45 9.11
CA ASP A 57 -14.36 2.49 9.72
C ASP A 57 -14.97 1.53 8.68
N LYS A 58 -15.38 2.08 7.53
CA LYS A 58 -15.89 1.27 6.42
C LYS A 58 -14.79 0.40 5.80
N ASP A 59 -13.56 0.88 5.66
CA ASP A 59 -12.44 0.07 5.19
C ASP A 59 -12.22 -1.15 6.10
N HIS A 60 -12.12 -0.93 7.41
CA HIS A 60 -11.97 -2.00 8.40
C HIS A 60 -13.13 -3.01 8.33
N MET A 61 -14.37 -2.55 8.13
CA MET A 61 -15.51 -3.44 7.93
C MET A 61 -15.37 -4.32 6.68
N LEU A 62 -14.91 -3.76 5.56
CA LEU A 62 -14.71 -4.49 4.31
C LEU A 62 -13.53 -5.48 4.41
N ALA A 63 -12.42 -5.06 5.03
CA ALA A 63 -11.28 -5.91 5.34
C ALA A 63 -11.69 -7.09 6.23
N ALA A 64 -12.45 -6.83 7.30
CA ALA A 64 -12.96 -7.88 8.18
C ALA A 64 -13.90 -8.85 7.45
N HIS A 65 -14.73 -8.35 6.54
CA HIS A 65 -15.58 -9.22 5.70
C HIS A 65 -14.73 -10.12 4.79
N LEU A 66 -13.72 -9.57 4.13
CA LEU A 66 -12.80 -10.33 3.27
C LEU A 66 -12.04 -11.40 4.06
N GLN A 67 -11.54 -11.03 5.24
CA GLN A 67 -10.89 -11.95 6.17
C GLN A 67 -11.83 -13.09 6.59
N GLY A 68 -13.08 -12.79 6.90
CA GLY A 68 -14.09 -13.81 7.20
C GLY A 68 -14.37 -14.75 6.03
N CYS A 69 -14.37 -14.26 4.78
CA CYS A 69 -14.48 -15.11 3.60
C CYS A 69 -13.27 -16.05 3.43
N ILE A 70 -12.06 -15.57 3.75
CA ILE A 70 -10.83 -16.38 3.76
C ILE A 70 -10.94 -17.50 4.80
N GLU A 71 -11.37 -17.17 6.03
CA GLU A 71 -11.55 -18.16 7.10
C GLU A 71 -12.60 -19.22 6.75
N GLN A 72 -13.68 -18.80 6.09
CA GLN A 72 -14.69 -19.73 5.58
C GLN A 72 -14.10 -20.71 4.54
N TYR A 73 -13.23 -20.23 3.65
CA TYR A 73 -12.53 -21.08 2.70
C TYR A 73 -11.60 -22.07 3.42
N GLU A 74 -10.81 -21.60 4.38
CA GLU A 74 -9.85 -22.43 5.13
C GLU A 74 -10.54 -23.54 5.94
N ALA A 75 -11.77 -23.30 6.41
CA ALA A 75 -12.59 -24.29 7.09
C ALA A 75 -13.32 -25.26 6.14
N ALA A 76 -13.37 -24.98 4.82
CA ALA A 76 -14.13 -25.76 3.86
C ALA A 76 -13.44 -27.09 3.51
N VAL A 77 -14.14 -28.20 3.74
CA VAL A 77 -13.63 -29.55 3.45
C VAL A 77 -14.08 -30.04 2.06
N LYS A 78 -15.33 -29.77 1.67
CA LYS A 78 -15.87 -30.28 0.41
C LYS A 78 -15.46 -29.37 -0.75
N PRO A 79 -15.17 -29.93 -1.94
CA PRO A 79 -14.87 -29.12 -3.13
C PRO A 79 -15.96 -28.10 -3.47
N SER A 80 -17.24 -28.45 -3.29
CA SER A 80 -18.36 -27.51 -3.50
C SER A 80 -18.29 -26.29 -2.59
N ASP A 81 -17.89 -26.50 -1.34
CA ASP A 81 -17.85 -25.47 -0.30
C ASP A 81 -16.64 -24.56 -0.56
N LYS A 82 -15.52 -25.13 -1.01
CA LYS A 82 -14.34 -24.38 -1.47
C LYS A 82 -14.63 -23.49 -2.67
N ILE A 83 -15.36 -23.99 -3.68
CA ILE A 83 -15.79 -23.19 -4.84
C ILE A 83 -16.70 -22.04 -4.39
N PHE A 84 -17.66 -22.33 -3.51
CA PHE A 84 -18.56 -21.31 -2.97
C PHE A 84 -17.78 -20.22 -2.22
N ALA A 85 -16.89 -20.60 -1.29
CA ALA A 85 -16.09 -19.67 -0.51
C ALA A 85 -15.12 -18.85 -1.39
N GLY A 86 -14.47 -19.48 -2.37
CA GLY A 86 -13.65 -18.79 -3.36
C GLY A 86 -14.41 -17.70 -4.12
N ARG A 87 -15.69 -17.94 -4.44
CA ARG A 87 -16.56 -16.93 -5.05
C ARG A 87 -16.92 -15.79 -4.10
N GLN A 88 -17.10 -16.08 -2.80
CA GLN A 88 -17.33 -15.02 -1.80
C GLN A 88 -16.09 -14.14 -1.63
N ILE A 89 -14.89 -14.74 -1.57
CA ILE A 89 -13.62 -14.00 -1.58
C ILE A 89 -13.54 -13.10 -2.80
N GLN A 90 -13.95 -13.60 -3.98
CA GLN A 90 -13.93 -12.81 -5.21
C GLN A 90 -14.81 -11.56 -5.14
N PHE A 91 -16.04 -11.70 -4.64
CA PHE A 91 -16.97 -10.58 -4.51
C PHE A 91 -16.51 -9.59 -3.43
N SER A 92 -16.07 -10.08 -2.28
CA SER A 92 -15.60 -9.23 -1.20
C SER A 92 -14.33 -8.45 -1.60
N LEU A 93 -13.39 -9.06 -2.32
CA LEU A 93 -12.22 -8.34 -2.82
C LEU A 93 -12.60 -7.26 -3.83
N ALA A 94 -13.58 -7.51 -4.70
CA ALA A 94 -14.03 -6.51 -5.66
C ALA A 94 -14.63 -5.27 -4.96
N GLU A 95 -15.42 -5.48 -3.91
CA GLU A 95 -15.97 -4.40 -3.09
C GLU A 95 -14.88 -3.64 -2.34
N PHE A 96 -13.96 -4.37 -1.68
CA PHE A 96 -12.80 -3.81 -0.99
C PHE A 96 -11.94 -2.95 -1.93
N THR A 97 -11.65 -3.47 -3.12
CA THR A 97 -10.85 -2.76 -4.14
C THR A 97 -11.54 -1.51 -4.65
N ALA A 98 -12.84 -1.60 -4.98
CA ALA A 98 -13.60 -0.46 -5.49
C ALA A 98 -13.69 0.68 -4.47
N PHE A 99 -13.90 0.34 -3.19
CA PHE A 99 -13.88 1.30 -2.10
C PHE A 99 -12.51 1.96 -1.96
N ASN A 100 -11.44 1.17 -1.82
CA ASN A 100 -10.11 1.68 -1.54
C ASN A 100 -9.53 2.54 -2.67
N LEU A 101 -9.78 2.20 -3.93
CA LEU A 101 -9.36 3.05 -5.05
C LEU A 101 -10.07 4.42 -5.02
N SER A 102 -11.36 4.45 -4.69
CA SER A 102 -12.09 5.71 -4.56
C SER A 102 -11.62 6.53 -3.36
N HIS A 103 -11.37 5.86 -2.24
CA HIS A 103 -10.96 6.47 -0.99
C HIS A 103 -9.56 7.09 -1.08
N MET A 104 -8.55 6.35 -1.54
CA MET A 104 -7.19 6.89 -1.73
C MET A 104 -7.16 8.08 -2.71
N ASN A 105 -7.98 8.03 -3.77
CA ASN A 105 -8.10 9.18 -4.68
C ASN A 105 -8.69 10.42 -3.98
N MET A 106 -9.60 10.24 -3.01
CA MET A 106 -10.11 11.36 -2.22
C MET A 106 -9.02 11.92 -1.29
N GLU A 107 -8.15 11.09 -0.73
CA GLU A 107 -7.01 11.54 0.09
C GLU A 107 -6.05 12.39 -0.73
N GLU A 108 -5.68 11.91 -1.92
CA GLU A 108 -4.77 12.61 -2.83
C GLU A 108 -5.32 13.94 -3.34
N VAL A 109 -6.64 14.10 -3.41
CA VAL A 109 -7.30 15.31 -3.92
C VAL A 109 -7.65 16.29 -2.80
N ILE A 110 -8.17 15.79 -1.67
CA ILE A 110 -8.73 16.61 -0.60
C ILE A 110 -7.73 16.80 0.54
N ILE A 111 -7.25 15.70 1.12
CA ILE A 111 -6.36 15.73 2.29
C ILE A 111 -5.03 16.37 1.90
N LYS A 112 -4.47 15.97 0.76
CA LYS A 112 -3.25 16.56 0.21
C LYS A 112 -3.36 18.08 0.10
N GLU A 113 -4.39 18.58 -0.58
CA GLU A 113 -4.58 20.02 -0.80
C GLU A 113 -4.70 20.79 0.54
N LEU A 114 -5.45 20.22 1.49
CA LEU A 114 -5.60 20.82 2.81
C LEU A 114 -4.29 20.89 3.59
N ILE A 115 -3.46 19.86 3.50
CA ILE A 115 -2.12 19.85 4.11
C ILE A 115 -1.25 20.95 3.48
N TRP A 116 -1.23 21.08 2.15
CA TRP A 116 -0.42 22.11 1.46
C TRP A 116 -0.85 23.55 1.77
N GLN A 117 -2.09 23.77 2.21
CA GLN A 117 -2.55 25.10 2.67
C GLN A 117 -1.92 25.53 4.00
N HIS A 118 -1.33 24.60 4.75
CA HIS A 118 -0.86 24.85 6.12
C HIS A 118 0.63 24.59 6.33
N TYR A 119 1.28 23.88 5.41
CA TYR A 119 2.68 23.47 5.54
C TYR A 119 3.45 23.79 4.26
N THR A 120 4.71 24.21 4.41
CA THR A 120 5.64 24.37 3.28
C THR A 120 6.21 23.02 2.86
N ASP A 121 6.73 22.92 1.64
CA ASP A 121 7.38 21.70 1.14
C ASP A 121 8.53 21.23 2.07
N GLU A 122 9.29 22.16 2.66
CA GLU A 122 10.34 21.82 3.63
C GLU A 122 9.77 21.20 4.92
N GLN A 123 8.66 21.74 5.43
CA GLN A 123 7.98 21.19 6.59
C GLN A 123 7.41 19.81 6.30
N LEU A 124 6.78 19.63 5.13
CA LEU A 124 6.23 18.37 4.69
C LEU A 124 7.29 17.31 4.47
N HIS A 125 8.45 17.69 3.93
CA HIS A 125 9.59 16.79 3.81
C HIS A 125 10.04 16.28 5.18
N ASN A 126 10.22 17.17 6.15
CA ASN A 126 10.63 16.80 7.50
C ASN A 126 9.60 15.89 8.20
N LEU A 127 8.30 16.21 8.08
CA LEU A 127 7.22 15.39 8.63
C LEU A 127 7.17 14.01 7.97
N THR A 128 7.36 13.94 6.65
CA THR A 128 7.42 12.67 5.91
C THR A 128 8.58 11.80 6.42
N MET A 129 9.76 12.39 6.60
CA MET A 129 10.92 11.67 7.13
C MET A 129 10.70 11.19 8.57
N GLU A 130 10.03 11.97 9.42
CA GLU A 130 9.65 11.55 10.78
C GLU A 130 8.69 10.36 10.76
N ILE A 131 7.65 10.42 9.93
CA ILE A 131 6.67 9.34 9.79
C ILE A 131 7.35 8.08 9.28
N VAL A 132 8.07 8.15 8.16
CA VAL A 132 8.78 7.00 7.56
C VAL A 132 9.80 6.42 8.53
N GLY A 133 10.54 7.27 9.25
CA GLY A 133 11.52 6.85 10.25
C GLY A 133 10.90 6.20 11.50
N SER A 134 9.62 6.43 11.76
CA SER A 134 8.88 5.81 12.87
C SER A 134 8.33 4.42 12.54
N LEU A 135 8.23 4.07 11.26
CA LEU A 135 7.69 2.79 10.82
C LEU A 135 8.74 1.66 10.93
N PRO A 136 8.33 0.43 11.29
CA PRO A 136 9.22 -0.73 11.28
C PRO A 136 9.89 -0.93 9.90
N PRO A 137 11.20 -1.25 9.82
CA PRO A 137 11.89 -1.40 8.54
C PRO A 137 11.25 -2.44 7.61
N ASP A 138 10.74 -3.54 8.16
CA ASP A 138 10.06 -4.59 7.40
C ASP A 138 8.71 -4.11 6.82
N LYS A 139 7.98 -3.26 7.56
CA LYS A 139 6.76 -2.61 7.09
C LYS A 139 7.08 -1.65 5.95
N ASN A 140 8.09 -0.80 6.09
CA ASN A 140 8.54 0.11 5.03
C ASN A 140 8.94 -0.65 3.76
N ALA A 141 9.70 -1.74 3.86
CA ALA A 141 10.12 -2.52 2.71
C ALA A 141 8.92 -3.11 1.93
N ARG A 142 7.85 -3.55 2.62
CA ARG A 142 6.66 -4.10 1.98
C ARG A 142 5.84 -3.03 1.24
N TYR A 143 5.67 -1.83 1.80
CA TYR A 143 5.05 -0.73 1.06
C TYR A 143 5.91 -0.31 -0.13
N SER A 144 7.22 -0.17 0.07
CA SER A 144 8.16 0.19 -1.00
C SER A 144 8.09 -0.77 -2.18
N TYR A 145 7.95 -2.08 -1.93
CA TYR A 145 7.76 -3.08 -2.97
C TYR A 145 6.54 -2.77 -3.86
N TRP A 146 5.40 -2.47 -3.24
CA TRP A 146 4.16 -2.18 -3.96
C TRP A 146 4.15 -0.79 -4.60
N MET A 147 4.76 0.20 -3.96
CA MET A 147 4.95 1.52 -4.54
C MET A 147 5.75 1.43 -5.84
N MET A 148 6.86 0.69 -5.88
CA MET A 148 7.64 0.50 -7.11
C MET A 148 6.82 -0.13 -8.24
N LYS A 149 5.84 -0.97 -7.92
CA LYS A 149 4.94 -1.54 -8.94
C LYS A 149 3.89 -0.56 -9.47
N GLY A 150 3.55 0.47 -8.69
CA GLY A 150 2.54 1.46 -9.05
C GLY A 150 3.11 2.74 -9.65
N LEU A 151 4.34 3.11 -9.27
CA LEU A 151 5.01 4.32 -9.71
C LEU A 151 5.58 4.19 -11.12
N SER A 152 5.66 5.31 -11.83
CA SER A 152 6.42 5.39 -13.08
C SER A 152 7.93 5.28 -12.83
N ILE A 153 8.68 4.83 -13.84
CA ILE A 153 10.15 4.75 -13.77
C ILE A 153 10.79 6.08 -13.38
N ARG A 154 10.22 7.19 -13.86
CA ARG A 154 10.68 8.54 -13.51
C ARG A 154 10.54 8.81 -12.01
N GLU A 155 9.38 8.52 -11.44
CA GLU A 155 9.10 8.72 -10.00
C GLU A 155 9.97 7.81 -9.14
N ILE A 156 10.19 6.55 -9.55
CA ILE A 156 11.10 5.63 -8.86
C ILE A 156 12.53 6.21 -8.87
N ALA A 157 13.02 6.69 -10.01
CA ALA A 157 14.35 7.28 -10.09
C ALA A 157 14.48 8.55 -9.24
N GLU A 158 13.49 9.44 -9.26
CA GLU A 158 13.45 10.64 -8.40
C GLU A 158 13.48 10.27 -6.91
N TRP A 159 12.70 9.26 -6.51
CA TRP A 159 12.70 8.76 -5.14
C TRP A 159 14.04 8.14 -4.72
N PHE A 160 14.66 7.34 -5.59
CA PHE A 160 15.96 6.72 -5.31
C PHE A 160 17.08 7.76 -5.18
N ARG A 161 17.03 8.85 -5.96
CA ARG A 161 17.94 9.99 -5.78
C ARG A 161 17.75 10.67 -4.43
N ALA A 162 16.51 10.85 -3.99
CA ALA A 162 16.23 11.42 -2.68
C ALA A 162 16.78 10.53 -1.55
N ILE A 163 16.65 9.21 -1.68
CA ILE A 163 17.26 8.24 -0.75
C ILE A 163 18.79 8.34 -0.77
N GLN A 164 19.41 8.37 -1.96
CA GLN A 164 20.86 8.50 -2.10
C GLN A 164 21.41 9.79 -1.44
N ALA A 165 20.63 10.87 -1.47
CA ALA A 165 21.03 12.15 -0.88
C ALA A 165 20.85 12.22 0.65
N SER A 166 19.96 11.42 1.23
CA SER A 166 19.50 11.56 2.62
C SER A 166 19.77 10.35 3.52
N ALA A 167 19.99 9.16 2.95
CA ALA A 167 20.12 7.91 3.68
C ALA A 167 21.53 7.29 3.57
N PRO A 168 21.94 6.44 4.54
CA PRO A 168 23.20 5.70 4.43
C PRO A 168 23.25 4.78 3.19
N PRO A 169 24.45 4.51 2.63
CA PRO A 169 24.59 3.71 1.40
C PRO A 169 23.90 2.34 1.43
N PHE A 170 23.89 1.66 2.57
CA PHE A 170 23.25 0.35 2.70
C PHE A 170 21.73 0.38 2.45
N VAL A 171 21.08 1.54 2.65
CA VAL A 171 19.64 1.69 2.36
C VAL A 171 19.41 1.69 0.87
N MET A 172 20.30 2.34 0.10
CA MET A 172 20.26 2.32 -1.36
C MET A 172 20.45 0.89 -1.89
N ASP A 173 21.38 0.13 -1.32
CA ASP A 173 21.61 -1.27 -1.71
C ASP A 173 20.33 -2.13 -1.49
N GLN A 174 19.69 -1.99 -0.33
CA GLN A 174 18.42 -2.67 -0.04
C GLN A 174 17.30 -2.27 -0.99
N MET A 175 17.21 -0.98 -1.33
CA MET A 175 16.19 -0.48 -2.27
C MET A 175 16.43 -0.98 -3.70
N MET A 176 17.68 -1.13 -4.12
CA MET A 176 18.03 -1.74 -5.41
C MET A 176 17.69 -3.23 -5.47
N GLU A 177 17.94 -3.98 -4.38
CA GLU A 177 17.51 -5.39 -4.28
C GLU A 177 15.98 -5.51 -4.34
N LEU A 178 15.28 -4.62 -3.65
CA LEU A 178 13.82 -4.57 -3.64
C LEU A 178 13.25 -4.23 -5.03
N ALA A 179 13.84 -3.26 -5.74
CA ALA A 179 13.46 -2.92 -7.10
C ALA A 179 13.65 -4.10 -8.07
N ALA A 180 14.74 -4.87 -7.92
CA ALA A 180 14.96 -6.08 -8.71
C ALA A 180 13.89 -7.16 -8.46
N ALA A 181 13.31 -7.20 -7.26
CA ALA A 181 12.21 -8.12 -6.93
C ALA A 181 10.83 -7.60 -7.35
N ALA A 182 10.64 -6.29 -7.40
CA ALA A 182 9.36 -5.64 -7.70
C ALA A 182 9.12 -5.44 -9.20
N LEU A 183 10.16 -5.06 -9.95
CA LEU A 183 10.09 -4.66 -11.34
C LEU A 183 10.44 -5.82 -12.29
N ASP A 184 10.00 -5.72 -13.54
CA ASP A 184 10.53 -6.60 -14.58
C ASP A 184 11.95 -6.19 -15.01
N CYS A 185 12.62 -7.05 -15.77
CA CYS A 185 14.00 -6.79 -16.20
C CYS A 185 14.15 -5.51 -17.05
N THR A 186 13.13 -5.13 -17.82
CA THR A 186 13.19 -3.95 -18.68
C THR A 186 13.12 -2.69 -17.83
N ASP A 187 12.14 -2.63 -16.94
CA ASP A 187 11.89 -1.49 -16.05
C ASP A 187 13.04 -1.31 -15.06
N PHE A 188 13.54 -2.40 -14.47
CA PHE A 188 14.68 -2.35 -13.55
C PHE A 188 15.95 -1.79 -14.21
N ASN A 189 16.25 -2.23 -15.43
CA ASN A 189 17.39 -1.72 -16.19
C ASN A 189 17.24 -0.22 -16.50
N GLU A 190 16.02 0.25 -16.72
CA GLU A 190 15.76 1.67 -17.00
C GLU A 190 15.91 2.55 -15.76
N VAL A 191 15.51 2.06 -14.57
CA VAL A 191 15.81 2.71 -13.29
C VAL A 191 17.33 2.85 -13.12
N GLN A 192 18.09 1.77 -13.34
CA GLN A 192 19.55 1.79 -13.20
C GLN A 192 20.22 2.80 -14.14
N LYS A 193 19.80 2.86 -15.40
CA LYS A 193 20.31 3.86 -16.35
C LYS A 193 19.97 5.28 -15.92
N SER A 194 18.74 5.51 -15.49
CA SER A 194 18.26 6.83 -15.04
C SER A 194 19.07 7.38 -13.86
N LEU A 195 19.55 6.50 -12.98
CA LEU A 195 20.42 6.84 -11.87
C LEU A 195 21.88 7.10 -12.31
N ALA A 196 22.36 6.40 -13.34
CA ALA A 196 23.74 6.56 -13.84
C ALA A 196 23.94 7.85 -14.66
N LEU A 197 22.93 8.27 -15.43
CA LEU A 197 23.04 9.35 -16.42
C LEU A 197 23.28 10.76 -15.85
N GLU A 198 23.04 10.99 -14.56
CA GLU A 198 23.26 12.30 -13.90
C GLU A 198 24.46 12.31 -12.94
N THR A 199 25.27 11.25 -12.95
CA THR A 199 26.56 11.22 -12.20
C THR A 199 27.70 11.94 -12.96
N VAL A 200 27.39 12.71 -14.01
CA VAL A 200 28.33 13.40 -14.90
C VAL A 200 28.09 14.90 -14.88
#